data_AF-A0A7X2X3F3-F1
#
_entry.id   AF-A0A7X2X3F3-F1
#
_cell.length_a   1.000
_cell.length_b   1.000
_cell.length_c   1.000
_cell.angle_alpha   90.00
_cell.angle_beta   90.00
_cell.angle_gamma   90.00
#
_symmetry.space_group_name_H-M   'P 1'
#
loop_
_entity.id
_entity.type
_entity.pdbx_description
1 polymer ?
#
loop_
_entity_poly.entity_id
_entity_poly.type
_entity_poly.pdbx_seq_one_letter_code
_entity_poly.pdbx_strand_id
1 'polypeptide(L)'
;MAISRDMTATEANILNYIKKYATNEMPVTAFQLRKKFHCGKRTIENIIESLRVNFGHPIVAKKRKPNGYYLPKNDEERNEGLAPYKRQILTEQKNLAAIMAVNLNEYWRN
;
A
#
# COMPACT_ATOMS: atom_id res chain seq x y z
N MET A 1 15.10 -2.91 -6.67
CA MET A 1 15.46 -4.29 -7.03
C MET A 1 14.22 -4.96 -7.58
N ALA A 2 14.15 -5.23 -8.88
CA ALA A 2 13.12 -6.08 -9.45
C ALA A 2 13.56 -7.53 -9.22
N ILE A 3 12.68 -8.37 -8.67
CA ILE A 3 13.02 -9.79 -8.44
C ILE A 3 13.10 -10.50 -9.81
N SER A 4 14.07 -11.39 -9.98
CA SER A 4 14.27 -12.25 -11.16
C SER A 4 13.21 -13.39 -11.27
N ARG A 5 11.96 -13.13 -10.88
CA ARG A 5 10.88 -14.12 -10.98
C ARG A 5 9.69 -13.58 -11.75
N ASP A 6 8.97 -14.49 -12.38
CA ASP A 6 7.68 -14.18 -12.98
C ASP A 6 6.59 -13.95 -11.92
N MET A 7 5.55 -13.26 -12.35
CA MET A 7 4.35 -13.02 -11.55
C MET A 7 3.59 -14.33 -11.34
N THR A 8 3.14 -14.58 -10.12
CA THR A 8 2.29 -15.74 -9.83
C THR A 8 0.90 -15.54 -10.45
N ALA A 9 0.18 -16.65 -10.69
CA ALA A 9 -1.20 -16.58 -11.19
C ALA A 9 -2.12 -15.72 -10.30
N THR A 10 -1.96 -15.80 -8.97
CA THR A 10 -2.75 -15.01 -8.03
C THR A 10 -2.44 -13.52 -8.10
N GLU A 11 -1.16 -13.13 -8.21
CA GLU A 11 -0.75 -11.73 -8.41
C GLU A 11 -1.34 -11.18 -9.72
N ALA A 12 -1.24 -11.93 -10.82
CA ALA A 12 -1.78 -11.54 -12.12
C ALA A 12 -3.30 -11.40 -12.10
N ASN A 13 -4.00 -12.32 -11.46
CA ASN A 13 -5.45 -12.29 -11.34
C ASN A 13 -5.94 -11.10 -10.51
N ILE A 14 -5.25 -10.77 -9.41
CA ILE A 14 -5.56 -9.59 -8.59
C ILE A 14 -5.31 -8.30 -9.38
N LEU A 15 -4.15 -8.19 -10.05
CA LEU A 15 -3.84 -7.03 -10.88
C LEU A 15 -4.91 -6.81 -11.96
N ASN A 16 -5.25 -7.87 -12.71
CA ASN A 16 -6.25 -7.80 -13.78
C ASN A 16 -7.63 -7.40 -13.24
N TYR A 17 -8.00 -7.89 -12.06
CA TYR A 17 -9.26 -7.51 -11.42
C TYR A 17 -9.29 -6.03 -11.04
N ILE A 18 -8.23 -5.50 -10.40
CA ILE A 18 -8.15 -4.07 -10.06
C ILE A 18 -8.14 -3.23 -11.35
N LYS A 19 -7.35 -3.63 -12.36
CA LYS A 19 -7.25 -2.92 -13.64
C LYS A 19 -8.60 -2.83 -14.37
N LYS A 20 -9.43 -3.88 -14.27
CA LYS A 20 -10.73 -3.97 -14.94
C LYS A 20 -11.85 -3.23 -14.20
N TYR A 21 -11.85 -3.29 -12.86
CA TYR A 21 -13.01 -2.86 -12.05
C TYR A 21 -12.76 -1.63 -11.17
N ALA A 22 -11.52 -1.20 -10.98
CA ALA A 22 -11.20 -0.10 -10.08
C ALA A 22 -10.90 1.22 -10.81
N THR A 23 -11.47 2.31 -10.30
CA THR A 23 -11.12 3.70 -10.65
C THR A 23 -10.88 4.52 -9.37
N ASN A 24 -10.43 5.77 -9.48
CA ASN A 24 -10.28 6.65 -8.29
C ASN A 24 -11.63 6.91 -7.59
N GLU A 25 -12.72 6.98 -8.37
CA GLU A 25 -14.09 7.16 -7.86
C GLU A 25 -14.67 5.85 -7.33
N MET A 26 -14.34 4.72 -7.95
CA MET A 26 -14.83 3.40 -7.57
C MET A 26 -13.66 2.44 -7.33
N PRO A 27 -12.86 2.64 -6.26
CA PRO A 27 -11.76 1.76 -5.93
C PRO A 27 -12.26 0.41 -5.42
N VAL A 28 -11.46 -0.63 -5.63
CA VAL A 28 -11.76 -1.99 -5.13
C VAL A 28 -11.24 -2.12 -3.71
N THR A 29 -12.13 -2.41 -2.76
CA THR A 29 -11.77 -2.56 -1.35
C THR A 29 -10.94 -3.81 -1.10
N ALA A 30 -10.11 -3.79 -0.04
CA ALA A 30 -9.41 -4.98 0.42
C ALA A 30 -10.37 -6.13 0.78
N PHE A 31 -11.57 -5.81 1.30
CA PHE A 31 -12.59 -6.81 1.60
C PHE A 31 -13.10 -7.52 0.34
N GLN A 32 -13.36 -6.77 -0.74
CA GLN A 32 -13.76 -7.35 -2.02
C GLN A 32 -12.68 -8.27 -2.59
N LEU A 33 -11.41 -7.87 -2.56
CA LEU A 33 -10.30 -8.72 -3.00
C LEU A 33 -10.21 -10.01 -2.17
N ARG A 34 -10.28 -9.90 -0.84
CA ARG A 34 -10.24 -11.06 0.04
C ARG A 34 -11.37 -12.04 -0.25
N LYS A 35 -12.60 -11.53 -0.43
CA LYS A 35 -13.77 -12.36 -0.75
C LYS A 35 -13.65 -13.02 -2.12
N LYS A 36 -13.13 -12.29 -3.12
CA LYS A 36 -13.00 -12.79 -4.50
C LYS A 36 -11.88 -13.82 -4.68
N PHE A 37 -10.76 -13.63 -3.98
CA PHE A 37 -9.54 -14.44 -4.14
C PHE A 37 -9.29 -15.40 -2.97
N HIS A 38 -10.22 -15.49 -2.01
CA HIS A 38 -10.13 -16.35 -0.82
C HIS A 38 -8.80 -16.19 -0.05
N CYS A 39 -8.29 -14.96 0.00
CA CYS A 39 -6.99 -14.64 0.61
C CYS A 39 -7.14 -13.94 1.96
N GLY A 40 -6.15 -14.14 2.83
CA GLY A 40 -6.00 -13.39 4.07
C GLY A 40 -5.67 -11.90 3.82
N LYS A 41 -5.89 -11.06 4.83
CA LYS A 41 -5.56 -9.61 4.75
C LYS A 41 -4.07 -9.40 4.42
N ARG A 42 -3.19 -10.05 5.18
CA ARG A 42 -1.74 -9.96 4.99
C ARG A 42 -1.29 -10.44 3.61
N THR A 43 -1.93 -11.50 3.09
CA THR A 43 -1.66 -12.01 1.74
C THR A 43 -1.98 -10.96 0.67
N ILE A 44 -3.15 -10.31 0.76
CA ILE A 44 -3.50 -9.23 -0.18
C ILE A 44 -2.52 -8.07 -0.08
N GLU A 45 -2.18 -7.62 1.12
CA GLU A 45 -1.23 -6.51 1.32
C GLU A 45 0.14 -6.82 0.72
N ASN A 46 0.68 -8.02 0.97
CA ASN A 46 1.95 -8.47 0.41
C ASN A 46 1.91 -8.57 -1.13
N ILE A 47 0.80 -9.05 -1.69
CA ILE A 47 0.62 -9.12 -3.16
C ILE A 47 0.60 -7.71 -3.75
N ILE A 48 -0.13 -6.77 -3.16
CA ILE A 48 -0.17 -5.38 -3.63
C ILE A 48 1.21 -4.72 -3.54
N GLU A 49 1.94 -4.96 -2.46
CA GLU A 49 3.32 -4.49 -2.32
C GLU A 49 4.24 -5.10 -3.39
N SER A 50 4.16 -6.42 -3.60
CA SER A 50 4.92 -7.11 -4.65
C SER A 50 4.63 -6.56 -6.04
N LEU A 51 3.35 -6.35 -6.38
CA LEU A 51 2.92 -5.73 -7.64
C LEU A 51 3.52 -4.33 -7.84
N ARG A 52 3.71 -3.56 -6.77
CA ARG A 52 4.34 -2.22 -6.84
C ARG A 52 5.85 -2.30 -6.96
N VAL A 53 6.51 -2.99 -6.03
CA VAL A 53 7.95 -2.93 -5.84
C VAL A 53 8.69 -3.83 -6.83
N ASN A 54 8.14 -5.01 -7.11
CA ASN A 54 8.79 -6.02 -7.95
C ASN A 54 8.37 -5.91 -9.42
N PHE A 55 7.12 -5.52 -9.67
CA PHE A 55 6.53 -5.50 -11.02
C PHE A 55 6.17 -4.10 -11.54
N GLY A 56 6.38 -3.05 -10.74
CA GLY A 56 6.24 -1.66 -11.19
C GLY A 56 4.80 -1.22 -11.49
N HIS A 57 3.79 -1.93 -11.00
CA HIS A 57 2.40 -1.52 -11.21
C HIS A 57 2.02 -0.39 -10.26
N PRO A 58 1.51 0.75 -10.77
CA PRO A 58 1.24 1.93 -9.97
C PRO A 58 -0.08 1.77 -9.19
N ILE A 59 -0.17 0.79 -8.30
CA ILE A 59 -1.39 0.60 -7.50
C ILE A 59 -1.34 1.55 -6.30
N VAL A 60 -2.34 2.40 -6.12
CA VAL A 60 -2.44 3.29 -4.94
C VAL A 60 -3.60 2.86 -4.04
N ALA A 61 -3.58 3.29 -2.77
CA ALA A 61 -4.62 2.97 -1.80
C ALA A 61 -5.29 4.24 -1.27
N LYS A 62 -6.57 4.42 -1.59
CA LYS A 62 -7.39 5.52 -1.07
C LYS A 62 -7.85 5.17 0.35
N LYS A 63 -7.48 6.01 1.32
CA LYS A 63 -7.81 5.81 2.74
C LYS A 63 -9.20 6.34 3.12
N ARG A 64 -9.65 7.41 2.45
CA ARG A 64 -10.98 8.03 2.66
C ARG A 64 -12.02 7.37 1.77
N LYS A 65 -13.30 7.46 2.12
CA LYS A 65 -14.39 6.94 1.27
C LYS A 65 -14.51 7.80 -0.01
N PRO A 66 -14.76 7.17 -1.18
CA PRO A 66 -14.72 5.73 -1.42
C PRO A 66 -13.28 5.19 -1.31
N ASN A 67 -13.08 4.10 -0.55
CA ASN A 67 -11.76 3.60 -0.14
C ASN A 67 -11.38 2.30 -0.86
N GLY A 68 -10.08 2.05 -1.04
CA GLY A 68 -9.61 0.83 -1.66
C GLY A 68 -8.43 1.05 -2.61
N TYR A 69 -8.17 0.03 -3.41
CA TYR A 69 -7.08 -0.01 -4.38
C TYR A 69 -7.57 0.37 -5.78
N TYR A 70 -6.77 1.14 -6.49
CA TYR A 70 -6.98 1.46 -7.91
C TYR A 70 -5.63 1.78 -8.58
N LEU A 71 -5.63 1.84 -9.91
CA LEU A 71 -4.49 2.32 -10.70
C LEU A 71 -4.80 3.76 -11.16
N PRO A 72 -4.01 4.77 -10.76
CA PRO A 72 -4.25 6.16 -11.13
C PRO A 72 -4.02 6.34 -12.63
N LYS A 73 -4.84 7.19 -13.25
CA LYS A 73 -4.83 7.49 -14.68
C LYS A 73 -4.06 8.75 -15.04
N ASN A 74 -3.85 9.64 -14.07
CA ASN A 74 -3.13 10.89 -14.24
C ASN A 74 -2.27 11.20 -13.01
N ASP A 75 -1.49 12.27 -13.08
CA ASP A 75 -0.57 12.67 -12.00
C ASP A 75 -1.30 13.20 -10.76
N GLU A 76 -2.48 13.78 -10.92
CA GLU A 76 -3.31 14.24 -9.81
C GLU A 76 -3.74 13.06 -8.94
N GLU A 77 -4.40 12.06 -9.53
CA GLU A 77 -4.80 10.82 -8.85
C GLU A 77 -3.60 10.12 -8.20
N ARG A 78 -2.44 10.10 -8.91
CA ARG A 78 -1.20 9.55 -8.35
C ARG A 78 -0.78 10.32 -7.10
N ASN A 79 -0.72 11.65 -7.17
CA ASN A 79 -0.31 12.49 -6.06
C ASN A 79 -1.26 12.37 -4.86
N GLU A 80 -2.56 12.33 -5.10
CA GLU A 80 -3.58 12.06 -4.09
C GLU A 80 -3.36 10.70 -3.42
N GLY A 81 -3.18 9.65 -4.25
CA GLY A 81 -2.90 8.30 -3.80
C GLY A 81 -1.59 8.16 -3.03
N LEU A 82 -0.62 9.03 -3.29
CA LEU A 82 0.68 9.08 -2.61
C LEU A 82 0.66 9.89 -1.31
N ALA A 83 -0.30 10.80 -1.12
CA ALA A 83 -0.36 11.67 0.05
C ALA A 83 -0.36 10.90 1.40
N PRO A 84 -1.07 9.77 1.56
CA PRO A 84 -0.97 8.97 2.77
C PRO A 84 0.43 8.44 3.06
N TYR A 85 1.16 8.00 2.03
CA TYR A 85 2.53 7.49 2.19
C TYR A 85 3.48 8.60 2.61
N LYS A 86 3.40 9.77 1.97
CA LYS A 86 4.20 10.95 2.34
C LYS A 86 3.97 11.32 3.81
N ARG A 87 2.71 11.36 4.26
CA ARG A 87 2.38 11.63 5.67
C ARG A 87 2.93 10.55 6.60
N GLN A 88 2.80 9.27 6.24
CA GLN A 88 3.32 8.17 7.04
C GLN A 88 4.84 8.28 7.20
N ILE A 89 5.59 8.52 6.12
CA ILE A 89 7.05 8.71 6.16
C ILE A 89 7.43 9.84 7.13
N LEU A 90 6.75 10.99 7.06
CA LEU A 90 7.01 12.11 7.97
C LEU A 90 6.70 11.76 9.42
N THR A 91 5.63 11.02 9.69
CA THR A 91 5.30 10.54 11.03
C THR A 91 6.38 9.60 11.56
N GLU A 92 6.85 8.64 10.76
CA GLU A 92 7.91 7.72 11.17
C GLU A 92 9.23 8.45 11.44
N GLN A 93 9.59 9.46 10.62
CA GLN A 93 10.76 10.31 10.88
C GLN A 93 10.66 11.05 12.22
N LYS A 94 9.49 11.62 12.54
CA LYS A 94 9.24 12.29 13.82
C LYS A 94 9.34 11.31 15.00
N ASN A 95 8.74 10.12 14.86
CA ASN A 95 8.79 9.08 15.89
C ASN A 95 10.25 8.65 16.15
N LEU A 96 11.02 8.41 15.09
CA LEU A 96 12.43 8.05 15.20
C LEU A 96 13.22 9.14 15.95
N ALA A 97 13.06 10.41 15.56
CA ALA A 97 13.73 11.52 16.21
C ALA A 97 13.36 11.63 17.70
N ALA A 98 12.09 11.45 18.04
CA ALA A 98 11.61 11.48 19.42
C ALA A 98 12.24 10.36 20.26
N ILE A 99 12.30 9.13 19.74
CA ILE A 99 12.91 7.98 20.44
C ILE A 99 14.41 8.20 20.61
N MET A 100 15.11 8.69 19.58
CA MET A 100 16.56 8.96 19.66
C MET A 100 16.93 10.07 20.64
N ALA A 101 16.01 11.01 20.90
CA ALA A 101 16.23 12.09 21.86
C ALA A 101 16.10 11.65 23.33
N VAL A 102 15.57 10.45 23.60
CA VAL A 102 15.41 9.94 24.97
C VAL A 102 16.78 9.54 25.55
N ASN A 103 17.14 10.15 26.67
CA ASN A 103 18.27 9.68 27.47
C ASN A 103 17.86 8.42 28.24
N LEU A 104 18.33 7.26 27.77
CA LEU A 104 17.99 5.97 28.37
C LEU A 104 18.49 5.85 29.82
N ASN A 105 19.63 6.44 30.17
CA ASN A 105 20.17 6.36 31.53
C ASN A 105 19.32 7.12 32.54
N GLU A 106 18.76 8.27 32.14
CA GLU A 106 17.80 9.01 32.97
C GLU A 106 16.45 8.30 33.03
N TYR A 107 15.98 7.76 31.90
CA TYR A 107 14.72 7.04 31.81
C TYR A 107 14.65 5.81 32.73
N TRP A 108 15.74 5.04 32.83
CA TRP A 108 15.86 3.84 33.67
C TRP A 108 16.43 4.10 35.07
N ARG A 109 16.56 5.36 35.50
CA ARG A 109 17.17 5.70 36.80
C ARG A 109 16.24 5.49 38.01
N ASN A 110 14.99 5.10 37.76
CA ASN A 110 13.97 4.68 38.73
C ASN A 110 13.27 3.41 38.23
#